data_AF-A0A1E5UN96-F1
#
_entry.id   AF-A0A1E5UN96-F1
#
_cell.length_a   1.000
_cell.length_b   1.000
_cell.length_c   1.000
_cell.angle_alpha   90.00
_cell.angle_beta   90.00
_cell.angle_gamma   90.00
#
_symmetry.space_group_name_H-M   'P 1'
#
loop_
_entity.id
_entity.type
_entity.pdbx_description
1 polymer ?
#
loop_
_entity_poly.entity_id
_entity_poly.type
_entity_poly.pdbx_seq_one_letter_code
_entity_poly.pdbx_strand_id
1 'polypeptide(L)'
;LAGPIRYFRQQLQWAECCTKSLTLVSSEYARGDHASTYGDVYSFGIVLLETLTGKRPTDHLFVNELNIVSFVERSFPDKILDVIDTPLQDDVKSTHVNMVTENGAYQCLFPLLQVALSCTRHYYR
;
A
#
# COMPACT_ATOMS: atom_id res chain seq x y z
N LEU A 1 25.75 6.68 7.84
CA LEU A 1 25.72 5.20 7.82
C LEU A 1 25.02 4.75 6.54
N ALA A 2 25.75 4.69 5.42
CA ALA A 2 25.23 4.26 4.12
C ALA A 2 25.75 2.85 3.85
N GLY A 3 24.85 1.88 3.66
CA GLY A 3 25.19 0.48 3.44
C GLY A 3 24.09 -0.50 3.88
N PRO A 4 24.30 -1.82 3.68
CA PRO A 4 23.32 -2.92 3.85
C PRO A 4 22.58 -2.93 5.19
N ILE A 5 23.18 -2.35 6.23
CA ILE A 5 22.61 -2.22 7.57
C ILE A 5 21.39 -1.28 7.59
N ARG A 6 21.35 -0.22 6.76
CA ARG A 6 20.14 0.60 6.60
C ARG A 6 19.04 -0.21 5.94
N TYR A 7 19.36 -0.95 4.88
CA TYR A 7 18.40 -1.77 4.15
C TYR A 7 17.81 -2.86 5.06
N PHE A 8 18.65 -3.59 5.80
CA PHE A 8 18.22 -4.58 6.77
C PHE A 8 17.38 -3.98 7.91
N ARG A 9 17.76 -2.81 8.43
CA ARG A 9 16.97 -2.12 9.45
C ARG A 9 15.62 -1.66 8.89
N GLN A 10 15.58 -1.19 7.65
CA GLN A 10 14.34 -0.83 6.96
C GLN A 10 13.45 -2.06 6.73
N GLN A 11 14.04 -3.21 6.41
CA GLN A 11 13.35 -4.47 6.18
C GLN A 11 12.82 -5.12 7.48
N LEU A 12 13.57 -5.01 8.59
CA LEU A 12 13.11 -5.38 9.93
C LEU A 12 11.99 -4.46 10.44
N GLN A 13 12.17 -3.15 10.29
CA GLN A 13 11.12 -2.18 10.63
C GLN A 13 9.88 -2.36 9.76
N TRP A 14 10.05 -2.74 8.49
CA TRP A 14 8.96 -3.08 7.58
C TRP A 14 8.26 -4.36 8.01
N ALA A 15 8.99 -5.43 8.34
CA ALA A 15 8.39 -6.67 8.85
C ALA A 15 7.59 -6.44 10.14
N GLU A 16 8.13 -5.70 11.11
CA GLU A 16 7.41 -5.34 12.34
C GLU A 16 6.18 -4.44 12.06
N CYS A 17 6.28 -3.52 11.09
CA CYS A 17 5.17 -2.66 10.68
C CYS A 17 4.08 -3.48 9.97
N CYS A 18 4.46 -4.40 9.09
CA CYS A 18 3.55 -5.31 8.42
C CYS A 18 2.84 -6.20 9.43
N THR A 19 3.53 -6.81 10.40
CA THR A 19 2.86 -7.61 11.45
C THR A 19 1.84 -6.79 12.25
N LYS A 20 2.15 -5.51 12.54
CA LYS A 20 1.20 -4.58 13.17
C LYS A 20 0.04 -4.23 12.24
N SER A 21 0.32 -3.98 10.97
CA SER A 21 -0.69 -3.70 9.93
C SER A 21 -1.66 -4.88 9.85
N LEU A 22 -1.17 -6.10 9.59
CA LEU A 22 -1.94 -7.35 9.53
C LEU A 22 -2.87 -7.56 10.73
N THR A 23 -2.34 -7.39 11.95
CA THR A 23 -3.12 -7.54 13.19
C THR A 23 -4.15 -6.43 13.40
N LEU A 24 -3.97 -5.25 12.80
CA LEU A 24 -4.95 -4.17 12.87
C LEU A 24 -6.07 -4.31 11.85
N VAL A 25 -5.73 -4.71 10.61
CA VAL A 25 -6.73 -4.80 9.54
C VAL A 25 -7.52 -6.10 9.54
N SER A 26 -6.98 -7.17 10.10
CA SER A 26 -7.67 -8.45 10.14
C SER A 26 -8.00 -8.85 11.57
N SER A 27 -9.28 -8.72 11.93
CA SER A 27 -9.73 -8.96 13.32
C SER A 27 -9.55 -10.40 13.79
N GLU A 28 -9.50 -11.36 12.86
CA GLU A 28 -9.21 -12.78 13.14
C GLU A 28 -7.78 -12.96 13.69
N TYR A 29 -6.80 -12.26 13.09
CA TYR A 29 -5.41 -12.28 13.54
C TYR A 29 -5.25 -11.61 14.91
N ALA A 30 -6.02 -10.56 15.19
CA ALA A 30 -6.03 -9.90 16.50
C ALA A 30 -6.68 -10.77 17.59
N ARG A 31 -7.71 -11.55 17.23
CA ARG A 31 -8.48 -12.40 18.16
C ARG A 31 -7.88 -13.79 18.37
N GLY A 32 -6.81 -14.12 17.65
CA GLY A 32 -6.21 -15.46 17.67
C GLY A 32 -7.13 -16.53 17.09
N ASP A 33 -8.07 -16.12 16.23
CA ASP A 33 -8.94 -17.02 15.49
C ASP A 33 -8.16 -17.70 14.35
N HIS A 34 -8.72 -18.73 13.75
CA HIS A 34 -8.05 -19.42 12.65
C HIS A 34 -7.84 -18.47 11.47
N ALA A 35 -6.56 -18.28 11.09
CA ALA A 35 -6.19 -17.53 9.89
C ALA A 35 -7.00 -18.04 8.68
N SER A 36 -7.77 -17.15 8.07
CA SER A 36 -8.57 -17.46 6.89
C SER A 36 -7.90 -16.94 5.63
N THR A 37 -8.12 -17.66 4.53
CA THR A 37 -7.66 -17.21 3.21
C THR A 37 -8.23 -15.84 2.83
N TYR A 38 -9.41 -15.49 3.32
CA TYR A 38 -10.01 -14.17 3.09
C TYR A 38 -9.29 -13.06 3.87
N GLY A 39 -8.95 -13.33 5.13
CA GLY A 39 -8.13 -12.44 5.96
C GLY A 39 -6.76 -12.19 5.34
N ASP A 40 -6.13 -13.22 4.78
CA ASP A 40 -4.84 -13.14 4.09
C ASP A 40 -4.90 -12.28 2.84
N VAL A 41 -5.93 -12.48 2.00
CA VAL A 41 -6.12 -11.69 0.78
C VAL A 41 -6.37 -10.22 1.11
N TYR A 42 -7.23 -9.94 2.09
CA TYR A 42 -7.50 -8.57 2.54
C TYR A 42 -6.24 -7.89 3.07
N SER A 43 -5.56 -8.57 3.98
CA SER A 43 -4.29 -8.16 4.58
C SER A 43 -3.21 -7.87 3.55
N PHE A 44 -3.08 -8.75 2.54
CA PHE A 44 -2.17 -8.55 1.41
C PHE A 44 -2.51 -7.27 0.64
N GLY A 45 -3.79 -7.01 0.39
CA GLY A 45 -4.24 -5.77 -0.25
C GLY A 45 -3.82 -4.52 0.52
N ILE A 46 -3.96 -4.53 1.85
CA ILE A 46 -3.59 -3.39 2.71
C ILE A 46 -2.08 -3.16 2.71
N VAL A 47 -1.27 -4.22 2.84
CA VAL A 47 0.20 -4.11 2.77
C VAL A 47 0.64 -3.57 1.41
N LEU A 48 -0.04 -3.98 0.33
CA LEU A 48 0.24 -3.48 -1.01
C LEU A 48 -0.09 -1.97 -1.11
N LEU A 49 -1.22 -1.52 -0.58
CA LEU A 49 -1.57 -0.09 -0.52
C LEU A 49 -0.58 0.71 0.35
N GLU A 50 -0.19 0.19 1.52
CA GLU A 50 0.80 0.81 2.40
C GLU A 50 2.15 0.98 1.69
N THR A 51 2.58 -0.02 0.94
CA THR A 51 3.84 0.00 0.18
C THR A 51 3.78 0.99 -0.98
N LEU A 52 2.67 1.04 -1.71
CA LEU A 52 2.53 1.91 -2.89
C LEU A 52 2.35 3.39 -2.49
N THR A 53 1.61 3.65 -1.42
CA THR A 53 1.29 5.03 -0.99
C THR A 53 2.29 5.61 0.00
N GLY A 54 3.13 4.76 0.61
CA GLY A 54 4.03 5.11 1.70
C GLY A 54 3.31 5.48 3.00
N LYS A 55 1.98 5.27 3.07
CA LYS A 55 1.14 5.68 4.20
C LYS A 55 0.74 4.47 5.03
N ARG A 56 0.79 4.63 6.35
CA ARG A 56 0.35 3.59 7.27
C ARG A 56 -1.16 3.58 7.37
N PRO A 57 -1.84 2.42 7.47
CA PRO A 57 -3.29 2.39 7.67
C PRO A 57 -3.77 3.12 8.94
N THR A 58 -2.88 3.33 9.91
CA THR A 58 -3.11 4.05 11.17
C THR A 58 -2.65 5.51 11.16
N ASP A 59 -2.25 6.03 9.99
CA ASP A 59 -1.83 7.42 9.88
C ASP A 59 -2.98 8.35 10.31
N HIS A 60 -2.63 9.47 10.95
CA HIS A 60 -3.57 10.50 11.37
C HIS A 60 -4.28 11.17 10.18
N LEU A 61 -3.88 10.86 8.94
CA LEU A 61 -4.61 11.23 7.73
C LEU A 61 -5.93 10.46 7.56
N PHE A 62 -6.07 9.31 8.23
CA PHE A 62 -7.19 8.38 8.10
C PHE A 62 -8.15 8.47 9.30
N VAL A 63 -8.60 9.69 9.62
CA VAL A 63 -9.60 9.95 10.67
C VAL A 63 -10.99 10.09 10.05
N ASN A 64 -12.04 9.86 10.86
CA ASN A 64 -13.45 10.09 10.49
C ASN A 64 -13.89 9.32 9.23
N GLU A 65 -13.86 7.99 9.31
CA GLU A 65 -14.30 7.05 8.25
C GLU A 65 -13.45 7.02 6.98
N LEU A 66 -12.41 7.84 6.90
CA LEU A 66 -11.39 7.73 5.88
C LEU A 66 -10.42 6.62 6.27
N ASN A 67 -10.23 5.65 5.39
CA ASN A 67 -9.20 4.63 5.49
C ASN A 67 -8.34 4.62 4.22
N ILE A 68 -7.20 3.93 4.28
CA ILE A 68 -6.24 3.86 3.17
C ILE A 68 -6.87 3.35 1.86
N VAL A 69 -7.86 2.45 1.92
CA VAL A 69 -8.60 1.94 0.76
C VAL A 69 -9.41 3.07 0.14
N SER A 70 -10.28 3.71 0.92
CA SER A 70 -11.12 4.82 0.45
C SER A 70 -10.31 6.03 -0.06
N PHE A 71 -9.11 6.23 0.48
CA PHE A 71 -8.18 7.27 0.01
C PHE A 71 -7.67 6.97 -1.40
N VAL A 72 -7.29 5.72 -1.67
CA VAL A 72 -6.83 5.29 -3.00
C VAL A 72 -7.98 5.19 -3.99
N GLU A 73 -9.15 4.67 -3.58
CA GLU A 73 -10.34 4.56 -4.43
C GLU A 73 -10.80 5.91 -5.01
N ARG A 74 -10.66 7.01 -4.24
CA ARG A 74 -11.05 8.36 -4.70
C ARG A 74 -10.15 8.91 -5.80
N SER A 75 -8.93 8.41 -5.89
CA SER A 75 -7.93 8.87 -6.85
C SER A 75 -7.71 7.87 -7.99
N PHE A 76 -8.18 6.63 -7.85
CA PHE A 76 -8.12 5.62 -8.90
C PHE A 76 -9.31 5.77 -9.86
N PRO A 77 -9.10 5.67 -11.20
CA PRO A 77 -7.86 5.42 -11.91
C PRO A 77 -7.12 6.69 -12.38
N ASP A 78 -7.76 7.86 -12.31
CA ASP A 78 -7.31 9.04 -13.06
C ASP A 78 -6.15 9.80 -12.41
N LYS A 79 -6.00 9.67 -11.09
CA LYS A 79 -5.08 10.44 -10.25
C LYS A 79 -4.20 9.54 -9.40
N ILE A 80 -3.84 8.35 -9.90
CA ILE A 80 -3.05 7.40 -9.13
C ILE A 80 -1.71 7.97 -8.67
N LEU A 81 -1.07 8.85 -9.45
CA LEU A 81 0.19 9.46 -9.07
C LEU A 81 0.08 10.36 -7.82
N ASP A 82 -1.11 10.92 -7.54
CA ASP A 82 -1.33 11.79 -6.39
C ASP A 82 -1.33 11.01 -5.06
N VAL A 83 -1.54 9.68 -5.12
CA VAL A 83 -1.60 8.83 -3.93
C VAL A 83 -0.32 8.05 -3.66
N ILE A 84 0.50 7.83 -4.70
CA ILE A 84 1.77 7.09 -4.63
C ILE A 84 2.84 7.87 -3.87
N ASP A 85 3.68 7.14 -3.12
CA ASP A 85 4.73 7.72 -2.28
C ASP A 85 5.70 8.61 -3.08
N THR A 86 6.12 9.72 -2.49
CA THR A 86 6.95 10.74 -3.17
C THR A 86 8.31 10.21 -3.63
N PRO A 87 9.04 9.37 -2.87
CA PRO A 87 10.26 8.71 -3.34
C PRO A 87 10.02 7.80 -4.55
N LEU A 88 8.88 7.09 -4.59
CA LEU A 88 8.49 6.30 -5.76
C LEU A 88 8.17 7.19 -6.97
N GLN A 89 7.60 8.38 -6.74
CA GLN A 89 7.40 9.37 -7.81
C GLN A 89 8.72 9.92 -8.37
N ASP A 90 9.74 10.09 -7.53
CA ASP A 90 11.04 10.60 -7.96
C ASP A 90 11.84 9.56 -8.76
N ASP A 91 11.68 8.27 -8.43
CA ASP A 91 12.16 7.16 -9.26
C ASP A 91 11.44 7.10 -10.62
N VAL A 92 10.13 7.39 -10.64
CA VAL A 92 9.33 7.50 -11.87
C VAL A 92 9.79 8.69 -12.73
N LYS A 93 10.12 9.83 -12.11
CA LYS A 93 10.51 11.08 -12.81
C LYS A 93 11.97 11.08 -13.30
N SER A 94 12.87 10.33 -12.67
CA SER A 94 14.28 10.22 -13.09
C SER A 94 14.46 9.40 -14.37
N THR A 95 13.43 8.64 -14.77
CA THR A 95 13.39 7.98 -16.08
C THR A 95 12.98 9.02 -17.12
N HIS A 96 13.93 9.44 -17.96
CA HIS A 96 13.85 10.46 -19.02
C HIS A 96 12.43 10.87 -19.48
N VAL A 97 12.16 12.17 -19.34
CA VAL A 97 11.06 12.94 -19.92
C VAL A 97 10.69 12.46 -21.32
N ASN A 98 9.52 11.82 -21.48
CA ASN A 98 8.67 11.90 -22.66
C ASN A 98 7.27 11.34 -22.35
N MET A 99 6.28 12.23 -22.33
CA MET A 99 4.83 11.97 -22.30
C MET A 99 4.28 11.08 -21.17
N VAL A 100 3.16 11.56 -20.62
CA VAL A 100 2.37 11.05 -19.48
C VAL A 100 1.79 9.61 -19.69
N THR A 101 2.31 8.84 -20.65
CA THR A 101 1.76 7.55 -21.08
C THR A 101 2.79 6.43 -21.25
N GLU A 102 4.10 6.70 -21.19
CA GLU A 102 5.16 5.69 -21.37
C GLU A 102 6.15 5.57 -20.20
N ASN A 103 5.79 6.06 -19.01
CA ASN A 103 6.58 5.72 -17.83
C ASN A 103 6.30 4.26 -17.47
N GLY A 104 7.27 3.36 -17.70
CA GLY A 104 7.16 1.94 -17.35
C GLY A 104 6.73 1.69 -15.90
N ALA A 105 7.00 2.65 -15.00
CA ALA A 105 6.48 2.62 -13.64
C ALA A 105 4.95 2.80 -13.56
N TYR A 106 4.33 3.68 -14.37
CA TYR A 106 2.87 3.85 -14.42
C TYR A 106 2.17 2.58 -14.91
N GLN A 107 2.79 1.90 -15.89
CA GLN A 107 2.29 0.62 -16.42
C GLN A 107 2.27 -0.48 -15.35
N CYS A 108 3.13 -0.43 -14.34
CA CYS A 108 3.12 -1.35 -13.20
C CYS A 108 2.19 -0.87 -12.07
N LEU A 109 2.10 0.45 -11.83
CA LEU A 109 1.33 1.01 -10.72
C LEU A 109 -0.18 0.80 -10.89
N PHE A 110 -0.71 0.99 -12.10
CA PHE A 110 -2.13 0.78 -12.37
C PHE A 110 -2.62 -0.64 -12.01
N PRO A 111 -2.02 -1.73 -12.55
CA PRO A 111 -2.46 -3.08 -12.22
C PRO A 111 -2.19 -3.43 -10.74
N LEU A 112 -1.12 -2.93 -10.14
CA LEU A 112 -0.85 -3.17 -8.71
C LEU A 112 -1.91 -2.53 -7.81
N LEU A 113 -2.31 -1.28 -8.06
CA LEU A 113 -3.40 -0.64 -7.33
C LEU A 113 -4.73 -1.35 -7.58
N GLN A 114 -4.99 -1.79 -8.82
CA GLN A 114 -6.20 -2.54 -9.14
C GLN A 114 -6.28 -3.87 -8.38
N VAL A 115 -5.17 -4.61 -8.27
CA VAL A 115 -5.09 -5.83 -7.46
C VAL A 115 -5.32 -5.50 -5.98
N ALA A 116 -4.65 -4.48 -5.46
CA ALA A 116 -4.78 -4.06 -4.05
C ALA A 116 -6.23 -3.70 -3.68
N LEU A 117 -6.91 -2.94 -4.54
CA LEU A 117 -8.33 -2.60 -4.37
C LEU A 117 -9.24 -3.83 -4.50
N SER A 118 -8.95 -4.74 -5.42
CA SER A 118 -9.72 -5.98 -5.57
C SER A 118 -9.62 -6.88 -4.33
N CYS A 119 -8.42 -6.97 -3.73
CA CYS A 119 -8.16 -7.70 -2.50
C CYS A 119 -8.94 -7.15 -1.29
N THR A 120 -9.26 -5.85 -1.28
CA THR A 120 -9.93 -5.18 -0.15
C THR A 120 -11.45 -5.06 -0.29
N ARG A 121 -12.01 -5.37 -1.47
CA ARG A 121 -13.42 -5.13 -1.84
C ARG A 121 -14.46 -5.93 -1.05
N HIS A 122 -14.09 -7.09 -0.49
CA HIS A 122 -15.04 -8.01 0.15
C HIS A 122 -15.22 -7.82 1.65
N TYR A 123 -14.37 -7.04 2.32
CA TYR A 123 -14.41 -6.86 3.78
C TYR A 123 -15.10 -5.54 4.21
N TYR A 124 -15.39 -4.65 3.26
CA TYR A 124 -16.00 -3.34 3.49
C TYR A 124 -17.50 -3.27 3.14
N ARG A 125 -18.18 -4.41 2.99
CA ARG A 125 -19.61 -4.45 2.65
C ARG A 125 -20.44 -5.16 3.71
#